data_AF-A0A962B6C2-F1
#
_entry.id   AF-A0A962B6C2-F1
#
_cell.length_a   1.000
_cell.length_b   1.000
_cell.length_c   1.000
_cell.angle_alpha   90.00
_cell.angle_beta   90.00
_cell.angle_gamma   90.00
#
_symmetry.space_group_name_H-M   'P 1'
#
loop_
_entity.id
_entity.type
_entity.pdbx_description
1 polymer ?
#
loop_
_entity_poly.entity_id
_entity_poly.type
_entity_poly.pdbx_seq_one_letter_code
_entity_poly.pdbx_strand_id
1 'polypeptide(L)'
;YGFRVMVGVGMLMLAVAGWGAWTLLRRREPSPLQLRVWIGMTFSGWVATLAGWYVTEIGRQPFLVYGVLRTADAASSVPAPWIGLSLTAYLGLYVLLLVAYVTVLFHMAGKPELAKTRAVDDAALEGA
;
A
#
# COMPACT_ATOMS: atom_id res chain seq x y z
N TYR A 1 -10.51 -3.76 17.66
CA TYR A 1 -11.02 -3.49 16.29
C TYR A 1 -9.99 -3.79 15.20
N GLY A 2 -8.71 -3.40 15.32
CA GLY A 2 -7.68 -3.65 14.29
C GLY A 2 -7.57 -5.10 13.79
N PHE A 3 -7.69 -6.09 14.68
CA PHE A 3 -7.67 -7.52 14.30
C PHE A 3 -8.77 -7.88 13.30
N ARG A 4 -9.98 -7.37 13.51
CA ARG A 4 -11.13 -7.63 12.62
C ARG A 4 -10.94 -6.97 11.26
N VAL A 5 -10.33 -5.79 11.22
CA VAL A 5 -10.01 -5.09 9.97
C VAL A 5 -8.96 -5.86 9.18
N MET A 6 -7.87 -6.29 9.83
CA MET A 6 -6.81 -7.08 9.21
C MET A 6 -7.38 -8.37 8.59
N VAL A 7 -8.12 -9.15 9.36
CA VAL A 7 -8.73 -10.40 8.89
C VAL A 7 -9.76 -10.14 7.81
N GLY A 8 -10.61 -9.11 7.97
CA GLY A 8 -11.62 -8.75 6.97
C GLY A 8 -11.03 -8.38 5.61
N VAL A 9 -9.98 -7.54 5.61
CA VAL A 9 -9.30 -7.15 4.37
C VAL A 9 -8.53 -8.32 3.77
N GLY A 10 -7.87 -9.16 4.58
CA GLY A 10 -7.20 -10.36 4.09
C GLY A 10 -8.15 -11.36 3.42
N MET A 11 -9.31 -11.61 4.02
CA MET A 11 -10.34 -12.47 3.44
C MET A 11 -10.94 -11.87 2.17
N LEU A 12 -11.15 -10.55 2.13
CA LEU A 12 -11.58 -9.84 0.93
C LEU A 12 -10.58 -10.01 -0.23
N MET A 13 -9.28 -9.86 0.07
CA MET A 13 -8.21 -10.07 -0.92
C MET A 13 -8.23 -11.48 -1.50
N LEU A 14 -8.38 -12.50 -0.66
CA LEU A 14 -8.49 -13.89 -1.11
C LEU A 14 -9.73 -14.13 -1.97
N ALA A 15 -10.87 -13.56 -1.59
CA ALA A 15 -12.11 -13.67 -2.37
C ALA A 15 -11.98 -13.04 -3.76
N VAL A 16 -11.40 -11.84 -3.86
CA VAL A 16 -11.18 -11.15 -5.14
C VAL A 16 -10.14 -11.88 -5.99
N ALA A 17 -9.06 -12.38 -5.39
CA ALA A 17 -8.06 -13.18 -6.08
C ALA A 17 -8.65 -14.49 -6.62
N GLY A 18 -9.48 -15.18 -5.82
CA GLY A 18 -10.19 -16.40 -6.22
C GLY A 18 -11.17 -16.15 -7.37
N TRP A 19 -11.93 -15.04 -7.33
CA TRP A 19 -12.79 -14.64 -8.44
C TRP A 19 -11.98 -14.36 -9.71
N GLY A 20 -10.87 -13.61 -9.60
CA GLY A 20 -9.99 -13.36 -10.74
C GLY A 20 -9.41 -14.63 -11.35
N ALA A 21 -8.90 -15.54 -10.52
CA ALA A 21 -8.39 -16.83 -10.96
C ALA A 21 -9.46 -17.67 -11.65
N TRP A 22 -10.69 -17.68 -11.12
CA TRP A 22 -11.81 -18.42 -11.73
C TRP A 22 -12.23 -17.84 -13.08
N THR A 23 -12.29 -16.52 -13.23
CA THR A 23 -12.56 -15.86 -14.52
C THR A 23 -11.50 -16.24 -15.55
N LEU A 24 -10.23 -16.24 -15.15
CA LEU A 24 -9.09 -16.58 -16.01
C LEU A 24 -9.09 -18.06 -16.42
N LEU A 25 -9.34 -18.97 -15.48
CA LEU A 25 -9.46 -20.41 -15.73
C LEU A 25 -10.60 -20.74 -16.69
N ARG A 26 -11.67 -19.93 -16.69
CA ARG A 26 -12.79 -20.06 -17.64
C ARG A 26 -12.57 -19.34 -18.98
N ARG A 27 -11.38 -18.78 -19.22
CA ARG A 27 -11.04 -17.98 -20.41
C ARG A 27 -12.07 -16.88 -20.71
N ARG A 28 -12.66 -16.29 -19.67
CA ARG A 28 -13.63 -15.19 -19.80
C ARG A 28 -12.90 -13.86 -19.74
N GLU A 29 -13.39 -12.90 -20.51
CA GLU A 29 -12.92 -11.52 -20.38
C GLU A 29 -13.44 -10.92 -19.06
N PRO A 30 -12.60 -10.17 -18.34
CA PRO A 30 -12.99 -9.53 -17.10
C PRO A 30 -14.06 -8.46 -17.38
N SER A 31 -15.14 -8.47 -16.60
CA SER A 31 -16.21 -7.48 -16.74
C SER A 31 -15.72 -6.09 -16.30
N PRO A 32 -16.34 -4.99 -16.78
CA PRO A 32 -16.00 -3.63 -16.33
C PRO A 32 -16.11 -3.45 -14.82
N LEU A 33 -17.01 -4.19 -14.16
CA LEU A 33 -17.15 -4.20 -12.71
C LEU A 33 -15.98 -4.90 -12.03
N GLN A 34 -15.50 -6.02 -12.60
CA GLN A 34 -14.34 -6.76 -12.08
C GLN A 34 -13.07 -5.90 -12.14
N LEU A 35 -12.86 -5.16 -13.23
CA LEU A 35 -11.74 -4.22 -13.36
C LEU A 35 -11.80 -3.09 -12.33
N ARG A 36 -13.00 -2.51 -12.09
CA ARG A 36 -13.18 -1.48 -11.04
C ARG A 36 -12.86 -2.00 -9.64
N VAL A 37 -13.26 -3.23 -9.33
CA VAL A 37 -12.94 -3.88 -8.06
C VAL A 37 -11.43 -4.05 -7.92
N TRP A 38 -10.72 -4.51 -8.96
CA TRP A 38 -9.27 -4.67 -8.93
C TRP A 38 -8.52 -3.35 -8.73
N ILE A 39 -8.96 -2.27 -9.39
CA ILE A 39 -8.41 -0.93 -9.16
C ILE A 39 -8.55 -0.54 -7.67
N GLY A 40 -9.74 -0.73 -7.07
CA GLY A 40 -9.94 -0.45 -5.65
C GLY A 40 -9.08 -1.32 -4.73
N MET A 41 -8.83 -2.57 -5.12
CA MET A 41 -8.00 -3.50 -4.34
C MET A 41 -6.50 -3.15 -4.35
N THR A 42 -6.04 -2.24 -5.19
CA THR A 42 -4.64 -1.74 -5.18
C THR A 42 -4.24 -1.19 -3.81
N PHE A 43 -5.18 -0.57 -3.08
CA PHE A 43 -4.93 -0.01 -1.75
C PHE A 43 -5.17 -1.00 -0.60
N SER A 44 -5.76 -2.17 -0.87
CA SER A 44 -6.12 -3.14 0.18
C SER A 44 -4.90 -3.66 0.94
N GLY A 45 -3.78 -3.88 0.25
CA GLY A 45 -2.54 -4.33 0.88
C GLY A 45 -1.98 -3.33 1.90
N TRP A 46 -2.11 -2.03 1.63
CA TRP A 46 -1.69 -0.97 2.55
C TRP A 46 -2.52 -1.00 3.84
N VAL A 47 -3.86 -1.10 3.69
CA VAL A 47 -4.78 -1.18 4.83
C VAL A 47 -4.52 -2.44 5.66
N ALA A 48 -4.35 -3.60 5.01
CA ALA A 48 -4.07 -4.85 5.71
C ALA A 48 -2.76 -4.79 6.50
N THR A 49 -1.70 -4.24 5.90
CA THR A 49 -0.37 -4.10 6.52
C THR A 49 -0.43 -3.18 7.73
N LEU A 50 -1.06 -2.01 7.62
CA LEU A 50 -1.20 -1.08 8.73
C LEU A 50 -2.04 -1.65 9.87
N ALA A 51 -3.15 -2.33 9.54
CA ALA A 51 -3.99 -2.97 10.53
C ALA A 51 -3.22 -4.06 11.30
N GLY A 52 -2.40 -4.85 10.60
CA GLY A 52 -1.53 -5.86 11.22
C GLY A 52 -0.51 -5.24 12.17
N TRP A 53 0.24 -4.24 11.70
CA TRP A 53 1.21 -3.51 12.52
C TRP A 53 0.57 -2.88 13.75
N TYR A 54 -0.61 -2.29 13.60
CA TYR A 54 -1.33 -1.69 14.71
C TYR A 54 -1.72 -2.72 15.77
N VAL A 55 -2.20 -3.91 15.35
CA VAL A 55 -2.56 -5.00 16.27
C VAL A 55 -1.34 -5.49 17.04
N THR A 56 -0.21 -5.68 16.36
CA THR A 56 1.00 -6.19 17.00
C THR A 56 1.65 -5.17 17.92
N GLU A 57 1.72 -3.90 17.52
CA GLU A 57 2.41 -2.85 18.29
C GLU A 57 1.59 -2.41 19.51
N ILE A 58 0.29 -2.21 19.34
CA ILE A 58 -0.60 -1.87 20.46
C ILE A 58 -0.81 -3.09 21.36
N GLY A 59 -0.84 -4.30 20.81
CA GLY A 59 -0.95 -5.53 21.59
C GLY A 59 0.21 -5.77 22.57
N ARG A 60 1.39 -5.18 22.30
CA ARG A 60 2.56 -5.27 23.16
C ARG A 60 2.61 -4.21 24.26
N GLN A 61 1.83 -3.12 24.13
CA GLN A 61 1.73 -2.11 25.19
C GLN A 61 1.21 -2.77 26.49
N PRO A 62 1.78 -2.44 27.67
CA PRO A 62 2.68 -1.32 27.99
C PRO A 62 4.18 -1.66 27.90
N PHE A 63 4.55 -2.80 27.32
CA PHE A 63 5.93 -3.25 27.26
C PHE A 63 6.58 -2.89 25.93
N LEU A 64 7.87 -2.57 25.98
CA LEU A 64 8.74 -2.53 24.82
C LEU A 64 9.47 -3.87 24.70
N VAL A 65 9.94 -4.42 25.81
CA VAL A 65 10.40 -5.82 25.91
C VAL A 65 9.61 -6.49 27.03
N TYR A 66 8.89 -7.56 26.69
CA TYR A 66 8.00 -8.24 27.64
C TYR A 66 8.73 -8.63 28.92
N GLY A 67 8.20 -8.20 30.06
CA GLY A 67 8.76 -8.50 31.38
C GLY A 67 10.08 -7.80 31.71
N VAL A 68 10.65 -7.01 30.80
CA VAL A 68 11.97 -6.36 30.98
C VAL A 68 11.87 -4.84 30.99
N LEU A 69 11.25 -4.24 29.96
CA LEU A 69 11.24 -2.79 29.78
C LEU A 69 9.84 -2.29 29.42
N ARG A 70 9.33 -1.32 30.19
CA ARG A 70 8.06 -0.65 29.91
C ARG A 70 8.27 0.56 29.01
N THR A 71 7.25 0.93 28.26
CA THR A 71 7.28 2.10 27.38
C THR A 71 7.44 3.42 28.14
N ALA A 72 6.88 3.52 29.36
CA ALA A 72 7.04 4.69 30.22
C ALA A 72 8.50 4.91 30.66
N ASP A 73 9.22 3.83 30.95
CA ASP A 73 10.60 3.89 31.44
C ASP A 73 11.61 4.21 30.31
N ALA A 74 11.20 4.00 29.06
CA ALA A 74 12.00 4.29 27.87
C ALA A 74 11.81 5.71 27.32
N ALA A 75 10.89 6.50 27.88
CA ALA A 75 10.62 7.86 27.42
C ALA A 75 11.77 8.81 27.80
N SER A 76 12.24 9.61 26.85
CA SER A 76 13.31 10.58 27.09
C SER A 76 12.80 11.83 27.82
N SER A 77 13.67 12.46 28.62
CA SER A 77 13.36 13.69 29.36
C SER A 77 13.39 14.97 28.51
N VAL A 78 13.23 14.85 27.18
CA VAL A 78 13.30 15.98 26.25
C VAL A 78 12.03 16.83 26.38
N PRO A 79 12.13 18.18 26.40
CA PRO A 79 10.95 19.03 26.48
C PRO A 79 9.99 18.78 25.31
N ALA A 80 8.69 18.69 25.62
CA ALA A 80 7.62 18.44 24.65
C ALA A 80 7.64 19.37 23.41
N PRO A 81 7.99 20.67 23.49
CA PRO A 81 8.06 21.53 22.31
C PRO A 81 9.05 21.06 21.24
N TRP A 82 10.21 20.51 21.64
CA TRP A 82 11.22 20.02 20.71
C TRP A 82 10.79 18.73 20.01
N ILE A 83 10.09 17.85 20.73
CA ILE A 83 9.49 16.65 20.16
C ILE A 83 8.39 17.02 19.17
N GLY A 84 7.53 18.00 19.53
CA GLY A 84 6.48 18.49 18.63
C GLY A 84 7.03 19.10 17.35
N LEU A 85 8.11 19.89 17.45
CA LEU A 85 8.75 20.50 16.29
C LEU A 85 9.37 19.45 15.36
N SER A 86 10.13 18.50 15.89
CA SER A 86 10.73 17.44 15.07
C SER A 86 9.67 16.52 14.45
N LEU A 87 8.63 16.13 15.22
CA LEU A 87 7.51 15.35 14.70
C LEU A 87 6.80 16.07 13.55
N THR A 88 6.53 17.36 13.71
CA THR A 88 5.87 18.17 12.66
C THR A 88 6.74 18.25 11.40
N ALA A 89 8.06 18.44 11.56
CA ALA A 89 8.99 18.43 10.44
C ALA A 89 9.01 17.08 9.70
N TYR A 90 9.04 15.96 10.44
CA TYR A 90 8.97 14.62 9.84
C TYR A 90 7.65 14.36 9.12
N LEU A 91 6.52 14.75 9.71
CA LEU A 91 5.21 14.62 9.08
C LEU A 91 5.13 15.44 7.79
N GLY A 92 5.58 16.69 7.81
CA GLY A 92 5.62 17.54 6.62
C GLY A 92 6.48 16.95 5.51
N LEU A 93 7.66 16.43 5.86
CA LEU A 93 8.55 15.75 4.92
C LEU A 93 7.89 14.50 4.32
N TYR A 94 7.26 13.65 5.13
CA TYR A 94 6.61 12.44 4.62
C TYR A 94 5.39 12.74 3.75
N VAL A 95 4.62 13.79 4.05
CA VAL A 95 3.53 14.24 3.18
C VAL A 95 4.08 14.71 1.83
N LEU A 96 5.15 15.51 1.84
CA LEU A 96 5.80 15.97 0.61
C LEU A 96 6.29 14.79 -0.25
N LEU A 97 6.98 13.84 0.38
CA LEU A 97 7.49 12.64 -0.31
C LEU A 97 6.35 11.76 -0.84
N LEU A 98 5.27 11.59 -0.08
CA LEU A 98 4.10 10.84 -0.51
C LEU A 98 3.46 11.46 -1.75
N VAL A 99 3.25 12.79 -1.75
CA VAL A 99 2.70 13.51 -2.90
C VAL A 99 3.62 13.35 -4.11
N ALA A 100 4.92 13.60 -3.95
CA ALA A 100 5.89 13.44 -5.03
C ALA A 100 5.88 12.02 -5.61
N TYR A 101 5.87 10.99 -4.75
CA TYR A 101 5.81 9.59 -5.16
C TYR A 101 4.55 9.27 -5.96
N VAL A 102 3.38 9.66 -5.46
CA VAL A 102 2.10 9.41 -6.13
C VAL A 102 2.04 10.15 -7.47
N THR A 103 2.44 11.42 -7.51
CA THR A 103 2.50 12.20 -8.76
C THR A 103 3.42 11.56 -9.79
N VAL A 104 4.61 11.09 -9.39
CA VAL A 104 5.55 10.43 -10.29
C VAL A 104 5.00 9.10 -10.81
N LEU A 105 4.36 8.30 -9.96
CA LEU A 105 3.71 7.06 -10.40
C LEU A 105 2.61 7.31 -11.43
N PHE A 106 1.72 8.27 -11.18
CA PHE A 106 0.66 8.61 -12.14
C PHE A 106 1.22 9.21 -13.43
N HIS A 107 2.28 10.03 -13.34
CA HIS A 107 2.98 10.58 -14.50
C HIS A 107 3.62 9.48 -15.36
N MET A 108 4.24 8.47 -14.74
CA MET A 108 4.81 7.33 -15.47
C MET A 108 3.73 6.42 -16.05
N ALA A 109 2.64 6.16 -15.30
CA ALA A 109 1.53 5.35 -15.78
C ALA A 109 0.78 5.99 -16.97
N GLY A 110 0.79 7.33 -17.08
CA GLY A 110 0.15 8.06 -18.17
C GLY A 110 0.97 8.17 -19.46
N LYS A 111 2.23 7.71 -19.49
CA LYS A 111 3.09 7.79 -20.69
C LYS A 111 2.99 6.52 -21.53
N PRO A 112 2.39 6.57 -22.74
CA PRO A 112 2.19 5.41 -23.61
C PRO A 112 3.44 5.01 -24.42
N GLU A 113 4.62 5.53 -24.07
CA GLU A 113 5.85 5.43 -24.86
C GLU A 113 6.26 3.97 -25.15
N LEU A 114 6.01 3.04 -24.23
CA LEU A 114 6.32 1.61 -24.45
C LEU A 114 5.40 0.93 -25.49
N ALA A 115 4.19 1.44 -25.70
CA ALA A 115 3.27 0.92 -26.73
C ALA A 115 3.61 1.50 -28.12
N LYS A 116 4.08 2.75 -28.16
CA LYS A 116 4.48 3.43 -29.40
C LYS A 116 5.82 2.89 -29.94
N THR A 117 6.80 2.67 -29.08
CA THR A 117 8.13 2.15 -29.50
C THR A 117 8.03 0.74 -30.07
N ARG A 118 7.18 -0.12 -29.50
CA ARG A 118 6.98 -1.50 -29.97
C ARG A 118 6.25 -1.56 -31.32
N ALA A 119 5.23 -0.72 -31.50
CA ALA A 119 4.51 -0.60 -32.76
C ALA A 119 5.38 -0.04 -33.91
N VAL A 120 6.37 0.82 -33.58
CA VAL A 120 7.34 1.34 -34.56
C VAL A 120 8.38 0.28 -34.93
N ASP A 121 8.82 -0.53 -33.96
CA ASP A 121 9.78 -1.62 -34.18
C ASP A 121 9.16 -2.77 -34.99
N ASP A 122 7.92 -3.17 -34.67
CA ASP A 122 7.17 -4.19 -35.41
C ASP A 122 6.91 -3.75 -36.88
N ALA A 123 6.57 -2.48 -37.10
CA ALA A 123 6.39 -1.92 -38.44
C ALA A 123 7.71 -1.80 -39.23
N ALA A 124 8.86 -1.70 -38.57
CA ALA A 124 10.16 -1.69 -39.20
C ALA A 124 10.63 -3.10 -39.62
N LEU A 125 10.18 -4.14 -38.91
CA LEU A 125 10.48 -5.55 -39.21
C LEU A 125 9.61 -6.13 -40.33
N GLU A 126 8.37 -5.66 -40.50
CA GLU A 126 7.48 -6.08 -41.60
C GLU A 126 7.83 -5.42 -42.95
N GLY A 127 8.62 -4.35 -42.93
CA GLY A 127 9.07 -3.61 -44.12
C GLY A 127 10.43 -4.03 -44.70
N ALA A 128 11.10 -5.04 -44.12
CA ALA A 128 12.41 -5.57 -44.51
C ALA A 128 12.32 -7.00 -45.06
#